data_AF-A0A2S6WTX9-F1
#
_entry.id   AF-A0A2S6WTX9-F1
#
_cell.length_a   1.000
_cell.length_b   1.000
_cell.length_c   1.000
_cell.angle_alpha   90.00
_cell.angle_beta   90.00
_cell.angle_gamma   90.00
#
_symmetry.space_group_name_H-M   'P 1'
#
loop_
_entity.id
_entity.type
_entity.pdbx_description
1 polymer ?
#
loop_
_entity_poly.entity_id
_entity_poly.type
_entity_poly.pdbx_seq_one_letter_code
_entity_poly.pdbx_strand_id
1 'polypeptide(L)'
;MINLEAVGEASSYVGELAKLGLHPDTLREALGASNTERGLCSKKHSARIAPGIYAYNGLVTSLSKQLDNQGWERVDLAGVLPIMLNPEMRVALGVTSGNRLTGIRAGRQQPSSRYPKGELTRKLVGRNISPGQIEFLARSAFQVDEPEDELDGYNLWLMLVYFDQKKKEIRHEISLPERLSVKGYVKDWYVRIAPPDFYPVGDDAFEVEDDPNEGFGPPDVVSVEPL
;
A
#
# COMPACT_ATOMS: atom_id res chain seq x y z
N MET A 1 31.51 7.71 -11.58
CA MET A 1 30.94 6.56 -12.32
C MET A 1 29.46 6.55 -12.04
N ILE A 2 28.62 6.74 -13.07
CA ILE A 2 27.15 6.68 -12.94
C ILE A 2 26.78 5.20 -12.92
N ASN A 3 26.06 4.74 -11.89
CA ASN A 3 25.60 3.36 -11.80
C ASN A 3 24.43 3.15 -12.77
N LEU A 4 24.70 2.52 -13.92
CA LEU A 4 23.73 2.26 -14.98
C LEU A 4 22.58 1.33 -14.55
N GLU A 5 22.81 0.45 -13.56
CA GLU A 5 21.76 -0.44 -13.03
C GLU A 5 20.71 0.33 -12.24
N ALA A 6 21.15 1.25 -11.37
CA ALA A 6 20.25 2.13 -10.61
C ALA A 6 19.41 3.04 -11.54
N VAL A 7 20.00 3.49 -12.65
CA VAL A 7 19.29 4.28 -13.67
C VAL A 7 18.24 3.43 -14.39
N GLY A 8 18.54 2.16 -14.69
CA GLY A 8 17.60 1.22 -15.30
C GLY A 8 16.42 0.85 -14.38
N GLU A 9 16.68 0.62 -13.10
CA GLU A 9 15.65 0.32 -12.10
C GLU A 9 14.73 1.52 -11.84
N ALA A 10 15.29 2.73 -11.72
CA ALA A 10 14.50 3.96 -11.57
C ALA A 10 13.62 4.22 -12.79
N SER A 11 14.14 4.02 -14.01
CA SER A 11 13.36 4.15 -15.25
C SER A 11 12.23 3.14 -15.33
N SER A 12 12.43 1.92 -14.82
CA SER A 12 11.39 0.87 -14.76
C SER A 12 10.31 1.22 -13.74
N TYR A 13 10.69 1.67 -12.54
CA TYR A 13 9.76 2.09 -11.49
C TYR A 13 8.83 3.23 -11.95
N VAL A 14 9.39 4.28 -12.55
CA VAL A 14 8.61 5.41 -13.09
C VAL A 14 7.63 4.93 -14.16
N GLY A 15 8.08 4.09 -15.09
CA GLY A 15 7.23 3.57 -16.16
C GLY A 15 6.09 2.69 -15.66
N GLU A 16 6.34 1.83 -14.67
CA GLU A 16 5.30 0.98 -14.07
C GLU A 16 4.26 1.79 -13.30
N LEU A 17 4.66 2.83 -12.56
CA LEU A 17 3.70 3.73 -11.89
C LEU A 17 2.87 4.53 -12.89
N ALA A 18 3.48 5.01 -13.97
CA ALA A 18 2.78 5.80 -14.99
C ALA A 18 1.64 5.00 -15.64
N LYS A 19 1.77 3.68 -15.80
CA LYS A 19 0.69 2.79 -16.27
C LYS A 19 -0.54 2.77 -15.36
N LEU A 20 -0.38 3.15 -14.10
CA LEU A 20 -1.45 3.25 -13.12
C LEU A 20 -1.99 4.69 -12.98
N GLY A 21 -1.43 5.65 -13.73
CA GLY A 21 -1.70 7.07 -13.55
C GLY A 21 -1.11 7.65 -12.26
N LEU A 22 0.00 7.06 -11.76
CA LEU A 22 0.71 7.50 -10.57
C LEU A 22 2.07 8.12 -10.91
N HIS A 23 2.48 9.11 -10.12
CA HIS A 23 3.80 9.71 -10.18
C HIS A 23 4.63 9.40 -8.91
N PRO A 24 5.94 9.11 -9.03
CA PRO A 24 6.82 8.91 -7.88
C PRO A 24 6.78 10.06 -6.87
N ASP A 25 6.75 11.30 -7.34
CA ASP A 25 6.74 12.49 -6.48
C ASP A 25 5.47 12.53 -5.63
N THR A 26 4.31 12.12 -6.20
CA THR A 26 3.05 12.00 -5.45
C THR A 26 3.19 11.09 -4.24
N LEU A 27 3.80 9.91 -4.43
CA LEU A 27 4.02 8.94 -3.37
C LEU A 27 5.04 9.47 -2.35
N ARG A 28 6.10 10.12 -2.82
CA ARG A 28 7.15 10.69 -1.97
C ARG A 28 6.62 11.81 -1.07
N GLU A 29 5.80 12.70 -1.60
CA GLU A 29 5.14 13.76 -0.83
C GLU A 29 4.16 13.19 0.21
N ALA A 30 3.40 12.14 -0.14
CA ALA A 30 2.51 11.45 0.79
C ALA A 30 3.28 10.79 1.95
N LEU A 31 4.44 10.18 1.66
CA LEU A 31 5.34 9.62 2.70
C LEU A 31 5.94 10.72 3.59
N GLY A 32 6.27 11.89 3.02
CA GLY A 32 6.73 13.05 3.79
C GLY A 32 5.67 13.58 4.76
N ALA A 33 4.42 13.67 4.31
CA ALA A 33 3.29 14.01 5.18
C ALA A 33 3.09 12.96 6.27
N SER A 34 3.15 11.66 5.92
CA SER A 34 3.10 10.56 6.87
C SER A 34 4.17 10.67 7.97
N ASN A 35 5.41 10.96 7.56
CA ASN A 35 6.54 11.11 8.47
C ASN A 35 6.38 12.32 9.41
N THR A 36 5.91 13.44 8.87
CA THR A 36 5.66 14.67 9.63
C THR A 36 4.62 14.44 10.72
N GLU A 37 3.46 13.87 10.35
CA GLU A 37 2.38 13.57 11.29
C GLU A 37 2.77 12.53 12.34
N ARG A 38 3.55 11.51 11.95
CA ARG A 38 4.15 10.57 12.88
C ARG A 38 5.00 11.29 13.92
N GLY A 39 5.96 12.11 13.48
CA GLY A 39 6.91 12.81 14.35
C GLY A 39 6.24 13.73 15.36
N LEU A 40 5.17 14.43 14.97
CA LEU A 40 4.37 15.26 15.87
C LEU A 40 3.76 14.47 17.04
N CYS A 41 3.50 13.19 16.83
CA CYS A 41 2.85 12.30 17.79
C CYS A 41 3.79 11.29 18.48
N SER A 42 5.07 11.22 18.11
CA SER A 42 6.10 10.32 18.68
C SER A 42 6.73 10.84 19.97
N LYS A 43 5.93 11.45 20.85
CA LYS A 43 6.38 12.10 22.09
C LYS A 43 6.14 11.20 23.31
N LYS A 44 6.97 11.31 24.35
CA LYS A 44 6.88 10.51 25.59
C LYS A 44 5.47 10.35 26.20
N HIS A 45 4.64 11.40 26.12
CA HIS A 45 3.32 11.41 26.74
C HIS A 45 2.16 11.10 25.78
N SER A 46 2.45 10.87 24.50
CA SER A 46 1.42 10.51 23.53
C SER A 46 0.93 9.07 23.75
N ALA A 47 -0.34 8.82 23.39
CA ALA A 47 -0.85 7.46 23.35
C ALA A 47 -0.01 6.62 22.38
N ARG A 48 0.33 5.39 22.75
CA ARG A 48 1.29 4.60 21.97
C ARG A 48 0.84 4.35 20.53
N ILE A 49 -0.47 4.22 20.27
CA ILE A 49 -1.06 4.04 18.93
C ILE A 49 -1.08 5.32 18.08
N ALA A 50 -0.93 6.50 18.68
CA ALA A 50 -1.08 7.78 18.00
C ALA A 50 -0.14 7.94 16.79
N PRO A 51 1.17 7.69 16.89
CA PRO A 51 2.08 7.85 15.75
C PRO A 51 1.63 7.09 14.50
N GLY A 52 1.11 5.86 14.66
CA GLY A 52 0.60 5.06 13.54
C GLY A 52 -0.68 5.63 12.92
N ILE A 53 -1.63 6.07 13.75
CA ILE A 53 -2.89 6.67 13.31
C ILE A 53 -2.64 7.98 12.56
N TYR A 54 -1.82 8.87 13.13
CA TYR A 54 -1.51 10.15 12.51
C TYR A 54 -0.66 9.97 11.24
N ALA A 55 0.30 9.05 11.24
CA ALA A 55 1.05 8.70 10.02
C ALA A 55 0.13 8.25 8.87
N TYR A 56 -0.84 7.39 9.18
CA TYR A 56 -1.83 6.93 8.20
C TYR A 56 -2.70 8.08 7.70
N ASN A 57 -3.25 8.90 8.60
CA ASN A 57 -4.08 10.05 8.23
C ASN A 57 -3.31 11.08 7.40
N GLY A 58 -2.07 11.40 7.76
CA GLY A 58 -1.21 12.31 6.99
C GLY A 58 -0.94 11.79 5.59
N LEU A 59 -0.64 10.50 5.47
CA LEU A 59 -0.41 9.84 4.20
C LEU A 59 -1.66 9.90 3.32
N VAL A 60 -2.80 9.40 3.81
CA VAL A 60 -4.05 9.37 3.06
C VAL A 60 -4.50 10.78 2.67
N THR A 61 -4.42 11.75 3.58
CA THR A 61 -4.80 13.15 3.29
C THR A 61 -3.95 13.76 2.19
N SER A 62 -2.62 13.63 2.29
CA SER A 62 -1.70 14.15 1.27
C SER A 62 -1.89 13.44 -0.07
N LEU A 63 -2.00 12.11 -0.05
CA LEU A 63 -2.19 11.30 -1.24
C LEU A 63 -3.51 11.63 -1.95
N SER A 64 -4.63 11.65 -1.22
CA SER A 64 -5.93 12.01 -1.79
C SER A 64 -5.92 13.41 -2.39
N LYS A 65 -5.35 14.41 -1.70
CA LYS A 65 -5.29 15.79 -2.21
C LYS A 65 -4.48 15.89 -3.50
N GLN A 66 -3.35 15.20 -3.59
CA GLN A 66 -2.51 15.24 -4.78
C GLN A 66 -3.15 14.50 -5.96
N LEU A 67 -3.74 13.34 -5.69
CA LEU A 67 -4.41 12.53 -6.71
C LEU A 67 -5.70 13.20 -7.23
N ASP A 68 -6.43 13.93 -6.39
CA ASP A 68 -7.57 14.77 -6.79
C ASP A 68 -7.17 15.79 -7.87
N ASN A 69 -6.04 16.48 -7.67
CA ASN A 69 -5.47 17.38 -8.70
C ASN A 69 -4.98 16.66 -9.97
N GLN A 70 -4.86 15.34 -9.94
CA GLN A 70 -4.44 14.48 -11.06
C GLN A 70 -5.62 13.74 -11.69
N GLY A 71 -6.87 14.12 -11.37
CA GLY A 71 -8.09 13.56 -11.95
C GLY A 71 -8.53 12.23 -11.33
N TRP A 72 -7.99 11.87 -10.17
CA TRP A 72 -8.51 10.75 -9.38
C TRP A 72 -9.66 11.22 -8.49
N GLU A 73 -10.55 10.31 -8.13
CA GLU A 73 -11.65 10.55 -7.20
C GLU A 73 -11.40 9.79 -5.89
N ARG A 74 -11.71 10.39 -4.74
CA ARG A 74 -11.74 9.65 -3.47
C ARG A 74 -13.16 9.21 -3.15
N VAL A 75 -13.31 7.92 -2.84
CA VAL A 75 -14.50 7.35 -2.23
C VAL A 75 -14.17 6.78 -0.85
N ASP A 76 -15.14 6.79 0.06
CA ASP A 76 -15.03 6.16 1.38
C ASP A 76 -15.98 4.95 1.43
N LEU A 77 -15.47 3.78 1.04
CA LEU A 77 -16.28 2.56 0.97
C LEU A 77 -16.81 2.17 2.35
N ALA A 78 -18.08 1.77 2.40
CA ALA A 78 -18.79 1.48 3.64
C ALA A 78 -18.68 2.62 4.69
N GLY A 79 -18.45 3.86 4.24
CA GLY A 79 -18.31 5.06 5.05
C GLY A 79 -16.99 5.21 5.81
N VAL A 80 -16.02 4.30 5.64
CA VAL A 80 -14.80 4.30 6.48
C VAL A 80 -13.50 3.94 5.75
N LEU A 81 -13.56 3.22 4.62
CA LEU A 81 -12.34 2.77 3.93
C LEU A 81 -12.03 3.71 2.76
N PRO A 82 -11.04 4.60 2.89
CA PRO A 82 -10.68 5.52 1.82
C PRO A 82 -10.01 4.77 0.66
N ILE A 83 -10.53 4.97 -0.54
CA ILE A 83 -9.99 4.45 -1.79
C ILE A 83 -9.90 5.60 -2.79
N MET A 84 -8.76 5.70 -3.48
CA MET A 84 -8.58 6.65 -4.57
C MET A 84 -8.78 5.93 -5.91
N LEU A 85 -9.67 6.42 -6.75
CA LEU A 85 -10.06 5.83 -8.02
C LEU A 85 -9.47 6.63 -9.17
N ASN A 86 -8.78 5.94 -10.07
CA ASN A 86 -8.45 6.45 -11.39
C ASN A 86 -9.45 5.87 -12.39
N PRO A 87 -10.46 6.65 -12.83
CA PRO A 87 -11.50 6.14 -13.72
C PRO A 87 -11.00 5.81 -15.12
N GLU A 88 -9.95 6.49 -15.61
CA GLU A 88 -9.35 6.25 -16.92
C GLU A 88 -8.60 4.92 -16.95
N MET A 89 -7.79 4.65 -15.92
CA MET A 89 -6.96 3.44 -15.84
C MET A 89 -7.65 2.25 -15.16
N ARG A 90 -8.88 2.45 -14.64
CA ARG A 90 -9.62 1.47 -13.83
C ARG A 90 -8.79 0.94 -12.64
N VAL A 91 -8.08 1.85 -11.98
CA VAL A 91 -7.28 1.56 -10.79
C VAL A 91 -7.98 2.08 -9.55
N ALA A 92 -8.16 1.20 -8.57
CA ALA A 92 -8.54 1.58 -7.21
C ALA A 92 -7.31 1.46 -6.31
N LEU A 93 -6.95 2.50 -5.56
CA LEU A 93 -5.77 2.53 -4.71
C LEU A 93 -6.18 2.63 -3.23
N GLY A 94 -5.84 1.60 -2.46
CA GLY A 94 -5.96 1.60 -1.00
C GLY A 94 -4.59 1.68 -0.31
N VAL A 95 -4.56 2.16 0.93
CA VAL A 95 -3.32 2.21 1.74
C VAL A 95 -3.37 1.15 2.83
N THR A 96 -2.27 0.44 3.05
CA THR A 96 -2.18 -0.51 4.16
C THR A 96 -0.79 -0.60 4.76
N SER A 97 -0.73 -0.95 6.05
CA SER A 97 0.54 -1.29 6.69
C SER A 97 1.05 -2.63 6.16
N GLY A 98 2.31 -2.65 5.78
CA GLY A 98 3.04 -3.84 5.38
C GLY A 98 3.90 -4.41 6.52
N ASN A 99 4.72 -5.41 6.20
CA ASN A 99 5.69 -6.01 7.11
C ASN A 99 7.14 -5.62 6.75
N ARG A 100 8.13 -6.18 7.44
CA ARG A 100 9.56 -5.92 7.22
C ARG A 100 10.08 -6.17 5.79
N LEU A 101 9.35 -6.93 4.97
CA LEU A 101 9.71 -7.25 3.58
C LEU A 101 9.12 -6.26 2.57
N THR A 102 8.31 -5.30 3.01
CA THR A 102 7.72 -4.25 2.16
C THR A 102 8.82 -3.49 1.41
N GLY A 103 8.69 -3.33 0.10
CA GLY A 103 9.66 -2.66 -0.76
C GLY A 103 10.96 -3.46 -0.99
N ILE A 104 11.16 -4.60 -0.31
CA ILE A 104 12.37 -5.42 -0.46
C ILE A 104 12.10 -6.55 -1.47
N ARG A 105 13.01 -6.68 -2.44
CA ARG A 105 13.08 -7.81 -3.36
C ARG A 105 14.19 -8.77 -2.91
N ALA A 106 13.87 -9.69 -1.99
CA ALA A 106 14.80 -10.68 -1.45
C ALA A 106 14.38 -12.11 -1.83
N GLY A 107 14.80 -12.56 -3.02
CA GLY A 107 14.50 -13.90 -3.52
C GLY A 107 12.99 -14.14 -3.67
N ARG A 108 12.49 -15.24 -3.10
CA ARG A 108 11.07 -15.63 -3.15
C ARG A 108 10.22 -15.07 -2.01
N GLN A 109 10.82 -14.31 -1.08
CA GLN A 109 10.08 -13.77 0.05
C GLN A 109 9.17 -12.62 -0.41
N GLN A 110 7.90 -12.68 0.00
CA GLN A 110 6.90 -11.67 -0.33
C GLN A 110 6.50 -10.89 0.93
N PRO A 111 6.22 -9.59 0.81
CA PRO A 111 5.61 -8.84 1.88
C PRO A 111 4.19 -9.33 2.14
N SER A 112 3.70 -9.01 3.33
CA SER A 112 2.31 -9.19 3.70
C SER A 112 1.75 -7.90 4.26
N SER A 113 0.43 -7.76 4.19
CA SER A 113 -0.25 -6.82 5.07
C SER A 113 0.08 -7.16 6.53
N ARG A 114 0.20 -6.14 7.37
CA ARG A 114 0.52 -6.30 8.80
C ARG A 114 -0.63 -6.91 9.59
N TYR A 115 -1.85 -6.56 9.21
CA TYR A 115 -3.08 -7.02 9.86
C TYR A 115 -3.97 -7.76 8.86
N PRO A 116 -4.81 -8.69 9.32
CA PRO A 116 -5.83 -9.30 8.50
C PRO A 116 -6.78 -8.22 7.94
N LYS A 117 -7.32 -8.48 6.76
CA LYS A 117 -8.26 -7.61 6.07
C LYS A 117 -9.66 -8.18 6.17
N GLY A 118 -10.63 -7.28 6.30
CA GLY A 118 -12.04 -7.62 6.41
C GLY A 118 -12.65 -8.11 5.10
N GLU A 119 -13.92 -8.49 5.18
CA GLU A 119 -14.65 -9.07 4.05
C GLU A 119 -14.75 -8.13 2.85
N LEU A 120 -14.86 -6.81 3.09
CA LEU A 120 -14.87 -5.81 2.02
C LEU A 120 -13.59 -5.91 1.16
N THR A 121 -12.41 -5.86 1.78
CA THR A 121 -11.14 -6.01 1.05
C THR A 121 -11.02 -7.39 0.40
N ARG A 122 -11.54 -8.46 1.02
CA ARG A 122 -11.55 -9.80 0.43
C ARG A 122 -12.32 -9.80 -0.90
N LYS A 123 -13.51 -9.22 -0.91
CA LYS A 123 -14.34 -9.10 -2.11
C LYS A 123 -13.64 -8.30 -3.20
N LEU A 124 -13.06 -7.15 -2.86
CA LEU A 124 -12.34 -6.31 -3.82
C LEU A 124 -11.12 -7.01 -4.42
N VAL A 125 -10.30 -7.67 -3.59
CA VAL A 125 -9.17 -8.44 -4.08
C VAL A 125 -9.63 -9.63 -4.93
N GLY A 126 -10.75 -10.26 -4.59
CA GLY A 126 -11.33 -11.36 -5.38
C GLY A 126 -11.78 -10.96 -6.79
N ARG A 127 -11.97 -9.66 -7.05
CA ARG A 127 -12.29 -9.09 -8.37
C ARG A 127 -11.05 -8.72 -9.18
N ASN A 128 -9.86 -8.71 -8.56
CA ASN A 128 -8.64 -8.36 -9.27
C ASN A 128 -8.35 -9.36 -10.39
N ILE A 129 -8.07 -8.83 -11.58
CA ILE A 129 -7.65 -9.59 -12.74
C ILE A 129 -6.15 -9.41 -12.95
N SER A 130 -5.48 -10.49 -13.38
CA SER A 130 -4.04 -10.44 -13.65
C SER A 130 -3.71 -9.54 -14.84
N PRO A 131 -2.49 -8.95 -14.92
CA PRO A 131 -2.09 -8.12 -16.06
C PRO A 131 -2.25 -8.80 -17.43
N GLY A 132 -2.00 -10.11 -17.51
CA GLY A 132 -2.19 -10.87 -18.74
C GLY A 132 -3.67 -10.97 -19.17
N GLN A 133 -4.59 -11.03 -18.19
CA GLN A 133 -6.03 -10.97 -18.48
C GLN A 133 -6.47 -9.57 -18.89
N ILE A 134 -5.91 -8.52 -18.29
CA ILE A 134 -6.17 -7.13 -18.71
C ILE A 134 -5.78 -6.93 -20.18
N GLU A 135 -4.58 -7.38 -20.58
CA GLU A 135 -4.13 -7.28 -21.97
C GLU A 135 -5.05 -8.06 -22.93
N PHE A 136 -5.53 -9.22 -22.51
CA PHE A 136 -6.48 -10.01 -23.29
C PHE A 136 -7.86 -9.33 -23.41
N LEU A 137 -8.40 -8.81 -22.31
CA LEU A 137 -9.67 -8.09 -22.28
C LEU A 137 -9.60 -6.76 -23.03
N ALA A 138 -8.50 -6.01 -22.95
CA ALA A 138 -8.32 -4.80 -23.75
C ALA A 138 -8.34 -5.07 -25.27
N ARG A 139 -7.96 -6.28 -25.69
CA ARG A 139 -8.01 -6.72 -27.09
C ARG A 139 -9.38 -7.25 -27.53
N SER A 140 -10.21 -7.64 -26.58
CA SER A 140 -11.54 -8.19 -26.85
C SER A 140 -12.57 -7.17 -26.39
N ALA A 141 -13.22 -6.49 -27.32
CA ALA A 141 -14.21 -5.44 -27.06
C ALA A 141 -15.46 -5.99 -26.32
N PHE A 142 -15.30 -6.40 -25.06
CA PHE A 142 -16.37 -6.88 -24.22
C PHE A 142 -17.26 -5.70 -23.86
N GLN A 143 -18.54 -5.85 -24.22
CA GLN A 143 -19.59 -5.00 -23.68
C GLN A 143 -19.64 -5.26 -22.18
N VAL A 144 -19.39 -4.21 -21.40
CA VAL A 144 -19.51 -4.26 -19.95
C VAL A 144 -21.00 -4.33 -19.65
N ASP A 145 -21.42 -5.33 -18.87
CA ASP A 145 -22.76 -5.36 -18.26
C ASP A 145 -22.95 -4.11 -17.38
N GLU A 146 -24.19 -3.80 -16.96
CA GLU A 146 -24.40 -2.70 -16.02
C GLU A 146 -23.55 -2.92 -14.75
N PRO A 147 -22.82 -1.89 -14.27
CA PRO A 147 -21.91 -2.04 -13.15
C PRO A 147 -22.65 -2.46 -11.88
N GLU A 148 -22.21 -3.57 -11.27
CA GLU A 148 -22.85 -4.14 -10.07
C GLU A 148 -22.64 -3.24 -8.83
N ASP A 149 -21.50 -2.52 -8.77
CA ASP A 149 -21.22 -1.46 -7.80
C ASP A 149 -20.19 -0.45 -8.32
N GLU A 150 -19.91 0.59 -7.52
CA GLU A 150 -18.99 1.69 -7.88
C GLU A 150 -17.55 1.24 -8.20
N LEU A 151 -17.15 0.04 -7.76
CA LEU A 151 -15.83 -0.54 -7.99
C LEU A 151 -15.81 -1.66 -9.01
N ASP A 152 -16.94 -1.93 -9.68
CA ASP A 152 -16.97 -2.93 -10.73
C ASP A 152 -15.97 -2.60 -11.84
N GLY A 153 -15.25 -3.60 -12.34
CA GLY A 153 -14.19 -3.43 -13.33
C GLY A 153 -12.95 -2.65 -12.88
N TYR A 154 -12.81 -2.30 -11.59
CA TYR A 154 -11.56 -1.74 -11.04
C TYR A 154 -10.66 -2.83 -10.46
N ASN A 155 -9.35 -2.67 -10.63
CA ASN A 155 -8.38 -3.45 -9.87
C ASN A 155 -7.97 -2.70 -8.60
N LEU A 156 -8.11 -3.34 -7.44
CA LEU A 156 -7.62 -2.84 -6.17
C LEU A 156 -6.10 -3.04 -6.05
N TRP A 157 -5.35 -1.97 -6.23
CA TRP A 157 -3.95 -1.83 -5.88
C TRP A 157 -3.80 -1.37 -4.43
N LEU A 158 -2.73 -1.81 -3.77
CA LEU A 158 -2.40 -1.43 -2.41
C LEU A 158 -1.05 -0.71 -2.37
N MET A 159 -1.03 0.46 -1.74
CA MET A 159 0.18 1.08 -1.24
C MET A 159 0.52 0.46 0.12
N LEU A 160 1.51 -0.43 0.14
CA LEU A 160 2.03 -0.97 1.39
C LEU A 160 3.03 0.01 1.97
N VAL A 161 2.96 0.23 3.28
CA VAL A 161 3.88 1.12 4.00
C VAL A 161 4.39 0.42 5.25
N TYR A 162 5.70 0.39 5.42
CA TYR A 162 6.36 -0.16 6.59
C TYR A 162 7.39 0.84 7.12
N PHE A 163 7.26 1.18 8.39
CA PHE A 163 8.17 2.07 9.08
C PHE A 163 9.27 1.25 9.75
N ASP A 164 10.50 1.31 9.23
CA ASP A 164 11.66 0.65 9.84
C ASP A 164 12.36 1.61 10.79
N GLN A 165 12.03 1.47 12.08
CA GLN A 165 12.60 2.32 13.14
C GLN A 165 14.11 2.15 13.27
N LYS A 166 14.62 0.92 13.07
CA LYS A 166 16.04 0.60 13.25
C LYS A 166 16.89 1.22 12.17
N LYS A 167 16.38 1.26 10.94
CA LYS A 167 17.06 1.87 9.80
C LYS A 167 16.66 3.32 9.54
N LYS A 168 15.72 3.87 10.31
CA LYS A 168 15.16 5.21 10.13
C LYS A 168 14.72 5.47 8.69
N GLU A 169 13.90 4.57 8.16
CA GLU A 169 13.39 4.65 6.79
C GLU A 169 11.91 4.23 6.72
N ILE A 170 11.17 4.79 5.77
CA ILE A 170 9.84 4.32 5.39
C ILE A 170 9.98 3.53 4.09
N ARG A 171 9.74 2.22 4.19
CA ARG A 171 9.62 1.34 3.05
C ARG A 171 8.21 1.39 2.50
N HIS A 172 8.09 1.35 1.19
CA HIS A 172 6.79 1.30 0.53
C HIS A 172 6.85 0.49 -0.76
N GLU A 173 5.69 0.09 -1.26
CA GLU A 173 5.52 -0.44 -2.62
C GLU A 173 4.05 -0.29 -3.05
N ILE A 174 3.83 -0.23 -4.36
CA ILE A 174 2.50 -0.31 -4.99
C ILE A 174 2.33 -1.71 -5.56
N SER A 175 1.38 -2.47 -5.02
CA SER A 175 1.27 -3.90 -5.35
C SER A 175 -0.18 -4.29 -5.65
N LEU A 176 -0.35 -5.13 -6.66
CA LEU A 176 -1.64 -5.71 -7.04
C LEU A 176 -1.81 -7.07 -6.34
N PRO A 177 -2.70 -7.18 -5.34
CA PRO A 177 -3.00 -8.43 -4.66
C PRO A 177 -3.56 -9.48 -5.62
N GLU A 178 -3.13 -10.73 -5.46
CA GLU A 178 -3.77 -11.89 -6.07
C GLU A 178 -4.92 -12.40 -5.21
N ARG A 179 -4.65 -12.62 -3.91
CA ARG A 179 -5.63 -13.15 -2.96
C ARG A 179 -5.23 -12.87 -1.52
N LEU A 180 -6.21 -13.01 -0.63
CA LEU A 180 -5.99 -13.07 0.81
C LEU A 180 -5.74 -14.52 1.22
N SER A 181 -4.84 -14.71 2.20
CA SER A 181 -4.73 -15.97 2.94
C SER A 181 -6.03 -16.33 3.68
N VAL A 182 -6.11 -17.58 4.14
CA VAL A 182 -7.21 -18.07 4.99
C VAL A 182 -7.39 -17.17 6.23
N LYS A 183 -6.29 -16.72 6.84
CA LYS A 183 -6.31 -15.82 8.00
C LYS A 183 -6.62 -14.34 7.63
N GLY A 184 -6.85 -14.02 6.36
CA GLY A 184 -7.23 -12.67 5.91
C GLY A 184 -6.05 -11.73 5.59
N TYR A 185 -4.80 -12.18 5.70
CA TYR A 185 -3.63 -11.39 5.28
C TYR A 185 -3.49 -11.36 3.76
N VAL A 186 -3.17 -10.21 3.19
CA VAL A 186 -2.74 -10.09 1.80
C VAL A 186 -1.25 -10.46 1.76
N LYS A 187 -0.88 -11.50 1.01
CA LYS A 187 0.50 -12.00 0.95
C LYS A 187 0.94 -12.53 -0.42
N ASP A 188 -0.04 -12.70 -1.32
CA ASP A 188 0.16 -13.18 -2.69
C ASP A 188 -0.15 -12.00 -3.64
N TRP A 189 0.71 -11.77 -4.63
CA TRP A 189 0.72 -10.57 -5.46
C TRP A 189 0.89 -10.93 -6.94
N TYR A 190 0.05 -10.38 -7.81
CA TYR A 190 0.25 -10.44 -9.25
C TYR A 190 1.43 -9.57 -9.68
N VAL A 191 1.51 -8.36 -9.11
CA VAL A 191 2.52 -7.35 -9.46
C VAL A 191 2.99 -6.64 -8.20
N ARG A 192 4.29 -6.30 -8.16
CA ARG A 192 4.92 -5.50 -7.11
C ARG A 192 5.80 -4.42 -7.73
N ILE A 193 5.44 -3.16 -7.53
CA ILE A 193 6.18 -1.98 -7.97
C ILE A 193 6.89 -1.39 -6.74
N ALA A 194 8.14 -1.80 -6.55
CA ALA A 194 8.98 -1.33 -5.44
C ALA A 194 9.82 -0.11 -5.91
N PRO A 195 10.01 0.91 -5.06
CA PRO A 195 10.85 2.05 -5.37
C PRO A 195 12.33 1.64 -5.42
N PRO A 196 13.19 2.39 -6.13
CA PRO A 196 14.63 2.16 -6.11
C PRO A 196 15.24 2.48 -4.73
N ASP A 197 14.68 3.48 -4.04
CA ASP A 197 15.14 3.94 -2.73
C ASP A 197 13.98 4.06 -1.74
N PHE A 198 14.29 3.85 -0.45
CA PHE A 198 13.35 4.08 0.63
C PHE A 198 13.31 5.55 1.04
N TYR A 199 12.20 5.96 1.67
CA TYR A 199 12.07 7.33 2.16
C TYR A 199 12.89 7.48 3.44
N PRO A 200 13.91 8.36 3.50
CA PRO A 200 14.72 8.53 4.69
C PRO A 200 13.96 9.28 5.77
N VAL A 201 14.19 8.92 7.03
CA VAL A 201 13.61 9.59 8.18
C VAL A 201 14.71 10.27 8.99
N GLY A 202 14.52 11.55 9.31
CA GLY A 202 15.49 12.33 10.06
C GLY A 202 15.70 11.83 11.50
N ASP A 203 16.87 12.16 12.06
CA ASP A 203 17.32 11.66 13.37
C ASP A 203 16.49 12.16 14.55
N ASP A 204 15.88 13.35 14.43
CA ASP A 204 15.17 14.05 15.52
C ASP A 204 13.71 13.59 15.71
N ALA A 205 13.25 12.58 14.97
CA ALA A 205 11.82 12.27 14.87
C ALA A 205 11.29 11.29 15.95
N PHE A 206 12.09 10.85 16.93
CA PHE A 206 11.70 9.74 17.83
C PHE A 206 12.12 9.88 19.30
N GLU A 207 11.15 9.73 20.21
CA GLU A 207 11.39 9.42 21.63
C GLU A 207 10.88 8.02 22.05
N VAL A 208 10.16 7.30 21.17
CA VAL A 208 9.50 6.04 21.50
C VAL A 208 9.92 4.95 20.50
N GLU A 209 10.61 3.91 20.98
CA GLU A 209 11.17 2.82 20.17
C GLU A 209 10.21 1.63 19.97
N ASP A 210 9.21 1.46 20.85
CA ASP A 210 8.31 0.29 20.81
C ASP A 210 7.07 0.54 19.96
N ASP A 211 6.79 -0.41 19.06
CA ASP A 211 5.56 -0.39 18.28
C ASP A 211 4.38 -0.87 19.16
N PRO A 212 3.36 -0.01 19.41
CA PRO A 212 2.21 -0.33 20.26
C PRO A 212 1.44 -1.59 19.85
N ASN A 213 1.52 -1.94 18.56
CA ASN A 213 0.72 -3.00 17.97
C ASN A 213 1.54 -4.26 17.73
N GLU A 214 2.78 -4.33 18.23
CA GLU A 214 3.51 -5.59 18.34
C GLU A 214 2.75 -6.49 19.33
N GLY A 215 2.22 -7.62 18.87
CA GLY A 215 1.36 -8.51 19.65
C GLY A 215 -0.16 -8.30 19.52
N PHE A 216 -0.61 -7.22 18.87
CA PHE A 216 -2.04 -7.04 18.52
C PHE A 216 -2.30 -7.49 17.08
N GLY A 217 -2.63 -8.76 16.91
CA GLY A 217 -3.05 -9.42 15.67
C GLY A 217 -3.53 -10.83 16.01
N PRO A 218 -4.29 -11.53 15.15
CA PRO A 218 -4.59 -12.93 15.41
C PRO A 218 -3.25 -13.67 15.53
N PRO A 219 -3.06 -14.52 16.57
CA PRO A 219 -1.78 -15.15 16.80
C PRO A 219 -1.30 -15.90 15.56
N ASP A 220 -0.02 -15.73 15.24
CA ASP A 220 0.61 -16.42 14.10
C ASP A 220 0.55 -17.94 14.27
N VAL A 221 0.51 -18.41 15.52
CA VAL A 221 0.40 -19.82 15.92
C VAL A 221 -0.78 -19.96 16.89
N VAL A 222 -1.81 -20.72 16.51
CA VAL A 222 -2.75 -21.26 17.48
C VAL A 222 -2.03 -22.45 18.11
N SER A 223 -1.68 -22.35 19.39
CA SER A 223 -1.21 -23.50 20.16
C SER A 223 -2.35 -24.52 20.18
N VAL A 224 -2.26 -25.55 19.33
CA VAL A 224 -3.07 -26.75 19.50
C VAL A 224 -2.45 -27.53 20.65
N GLU A 225 -3.13 -27.56 21.78
CA GLU A 225 -2.79 -28.51 22.84
C GLU A 225 -2.90 -29.93 22.26
N PRO A 226 -1.90 -30.80 22.47
CA PRO A 226 -2.02 -32.19 22.06
C PRO A 226 -3.15 -32.85 22.86
N LEU A 227 -4.07 -33.49 22.13
CA LEU A 227 -5.10 -34.38 22.67
C LEU A 227 -4.50 -35.56 23.43
#